data_AF-A0A2E0GVN2-F1
#
_entry.id   AF-A0A2E0GVN2-F1
#
_cell.length_a   1.000
_cell.length_b   1.000
_cell.length_c   1.000
_cell.angle_alpha   90.00
_cell.angle_beta   90.00
_cell.angle_gamma   90.00
#
_symmetry.space_group_name_H-M   'P 1'
#
loop_
_entity.id
_entity.type
_entity.pdbx_description
1 polymer ?
#
loop_
_entity_poly.entity_id
_entity_poly.type
_entity_poly.pdbx_seq_one_letter_code
_entity_poly.pdbx_strand_id
1 'polypeptide(L)'
;MKHQAAPKSSFAFLSIAFLNTFVDIGHKALMMDTVYATSTAHQYTLLSSIVNALMILPYLFLFTFSGFIADRWPKILILRITSFSTIPLTIFLTLCYFQGWFWPAFSTTVLMALQSVLNSPAKYGYIREAFGVSNIARLNAMVQAAVIIAIVVSQAVFTFSANALVAHRLAEVTTRAKFITGFAPIGFVLVALSVFEFTMTFRLLRLPAADPQSKYRLSSYVTGQYLRSYLRTAFHKRVIFICMIGLSLFFAINQELLAIYGGYLKESVGSSADFALSSIGVAGIGILIGAMFAGRISRGFIEVATIPLATLAMCLGLIFLSQLRSEPWIVVMMLLYGTFAGMLIVPLNALIQFHAKPASLGKVLATNNFLQMLSMFAYLLFGIVLIHYFFSIAFQLNLLIVLGFVGLLASLYYFPQSFIRYERFYLTRSMTDLRVEGLSALSHEGGVLLDHQSDRVVDWSLLQMASPRFLHSVIWPGQEMTKSYHYYSKRLNKAPIIVTSIDQAVEQINLALQAGDMICAIPEQAEHRQMWSAIVSRLASSSQVHYKTVAVECDFQKRTRLSQRYCVRWQAVS
;
A
#
# COMPACT_ATOMS: atom_id res chain seq x y z
N MET A 1 -32.59 -9.21 -4.18
CA MET A 1 -32.88 -8.18 -5.20
C MET A 1 -31.56 -7.59 -5.70
N LYS A 2 -31.27 -7.73 -7.00
CA LYS A 2 -30.08 -7.15 -7.66
C LYS A 2 -30.29 -5.64 -7.84
N HIS A 3 -29.88 -4.81 -6.89
CA HIS A 3 -29.69 -3.38 -7.18
C HIS A 3 -28.36 -3.22 -7.93
N GLN A 4 -28.39 -3.40 -9.25
CA GLN A 4 -27.35 -2.80 -10.09
C GLN A 4 -27.57 -1.29 -10.02
N ALA A 5 -26.75 -0.60 -9.23
CA ALA A 5 -26.79 0.85 -9.19
C ALA A 5 -26.61 1.43 -10.60
N ALA A 6 -27.45 2.41 -10.94
CA ALA A 6 -27.39 3.08 -12.23
C ALA A 6 -26.02 3.76 -12.44
N PRO A 7 -25.50 3.83 -13.67
CA PRO A 7 -24.22 4.48 -13.98
C PRO A 7 -24.11 5.94 -13.49
N LYS A 8 -25.26 6.62 -13.34
CA LYS A 8 -25.36 7.97 -12.76
C LYS A 8 -24.90 8.03 -11.29
N SER A 9 -25.15 6.98 -10.49
CA SER A 9 -24.74 6.90 -9.08
C SER A 9 -23.23 6.72 -8.94
N SER A 10 -22.61 5.91 -9.82
CA SER A 10 -21.15 5.71 -9.84
C SER A 10 -20.40 7.01 -10.15
N PHE A 11 -20.86 7.77 -11.16
CA PHE A 11 -20.22 9.04 -11.50
C PHE A 11 -20.33 10.08 -10.38
N ALA A 12 -21.51 10.23 -9.78
CA ALA A 12 -21.71 11.13 -8.65
C ALA A 12 -20.82 10.76 -7.47
N PHE A 13 -20.74 9.48 -7.15
CA PHE A 13 -19.89 8.97 -6.07
C PHE A 13 -18.39 9.22 -6.31
N LEU A 14 -17.90 8.96 -7.52
CA LEU A 14 -16.50 9.25 -7.90
C LEU A 14 -16.21 10.75 -7.86
N SER A 15 -17.16 11.59 -8.29
CA SER A 15 -17.05 13.04 -8.25
C SER A 15 -16.92 13.54 -6.81
N ILE A 16 -17.73 13.02 -5.88
CA ILE A 16 -17.62 13.37 -4.45
C ILE A 16 -16.24 12.99 -3.90
N ALA A 17 -15.77 11.77 -4.17
CA ALA A 17 -14.46 11.32 -3.69
C ALA A 17 -13.30 12.18 -4.24
N PHE A 18 -13.38 12.57 -5.51
CA PHE A 18 -12.42 13.47 -6.16
C PHE A 18 -12.47 14.87 -5.53
N LEU A 19 -13.65 15.50 -5.50
CA LEU A 19 -13.82 16.88 -5.05
C LEU A 19 -13.44 17.08 -3.60
N ASN A 20 -13.85 16.16 -2.71
CA ASN A 20 -13.48 16.20 -1.30
C ASN A 20 -11.95 16.26 -1.13
N THR A 21 -11.24 15.37 -1.83
CA THR A 21 -9.76 15.35 -1.79
C THR A 21 -9.16 16.58 -2.48
N PHE A 22 -9.72 17.00 -3.61
CA PHE A 22 -9.22 18.11 -4.41
C PHE A 22 -9.29 19.44 -3.64
N VAL A 23 -10.36 19.69 -2.90
CA VAL A 23 -10.54 20.90 -2.07
C VAL A 23 -9.63 20.85 -0.84
N ASP A 24 -9.61 19.74 -0.10
CA ASP A 24 -8.78 19.56 1.11
C ASP A 24 -7.28 19.76 0.81
N ILE A 25 -6.79 19.09 -0.24
CA ILE A 25 -5.39 19.18 -0.66
C ILE A 25 -5.09 20.54 -1.28
N GLY A 26 -6.06 21.16 -1.94
CA GLY A 26 -5.89 22.46 -2.57
C GLY A 26 -5.68 23.55 -1.55
N HIS A 27 -6.54 23.60 -0.53
CA HIS A 27 -6.37 24.49 0.61
C HIS A 27 -5.02 24.27 1.31
N LYS A 28 -4.65 23.02 1.58
CA LYS A 28 -3.35 22.68 2.18
C LYS A 28 -2.18 23.18 1.32
N ALA A 29 -2.24 23.00 0.00
CA ALA A 29 -1.22 23.45 -0.94
C ALA A 29 -1.04 24.97 -0.88
N LEU A 30 -2.14 25.74 -0.89
CA LEU A 30 -2.11 27.20 -0.74
C LEU A 30 -1.46 27.65 0.58
N MET A 31 -1.75 26.96 1.69
CA MET A 31 -1.15 27.26 2.99
C MET A 31 0.35 26.94 3.00
N MET A 32 0.76 25.79 2.47
CA MET A 32 2.17 25.43 2.38
C MET A 32 2.94 26.36 1.44
N ASP A 33 2.35 26.75 0.31
CA ASP A 33 2.93 27.72 -0.63
C ASP A 33 3.13 29.08 0.02
N THR A 34 2.14 29.56 0.78
CA THR A 34 2.27 30.77 1.60
C THR A 34 3.44 30.68 2.57
N VAL A 35 3.57 29.55 3.29
CA VAL A 35 4.68 29.35 4.24
C VAL A 35 6.01 29.30 3.49
N TYR A 36 6.05 28.63 2.35
CA TYR A 36 7.23 28.48 1.51
C TYR A 36 7.71 29.85 1.03
N ALA A 37 6.83 30.70 0.52
CA ALA A 37 7.19 32.02 0.01
C ALA A 37 7.70 32.98 1.11
N THR A 38 7.19 32.85 2.34
CA THR A 38 7.34 33.90 3.37
C THR A 38 8.19 33.51 4.58
N SER A 39 8.62 32.25 4.67
CA SER A 39 9.32 31.72 5.86
C SER A 39 10.67 31.10 5.49
N THR A 40 11.57 30.93 6.47
CA THR A 40 12.83 30.20 6.25
C THR A 40 12.56 28.72 5.98
N ALA A 41 13.54 27.99 5.43
CA ALA A 41 13.44 26.54 5.21
C ALA A 41 13.13 25.78 6.51
N HIS A 42 13.75 26.17 7.63
CA HIS A 42 13.49 25.61 8.96
C HIS A 42 12.03 25.83 9.41
N GLN A 43 11.53 27.08 9.30
CA GLN A 43 10.14 27.38 9.65
C GLN A 43 9.13 26.66 8.75
N TYR A 44 9.40 26.58 7.44
CA TYR A 44 8.57 25.81 6.51
C TYR A 44 8.47 24.34 6.94
N THR A 45 9.61 23.73 7.23
CA THR A 45 9.71 22.33 7.64
C THR A 45 8.93 22.10 8.93
N LEU A 46 9.07 22.99 9.93
CA LEU A 46 8.33 22.91 11.18
C LEU A 46 6.81 22.96 10.97
N LEU A 47 6.31 23.98 10.25
CA LEU A 47 4.87 24.13 10.00
C LEU A 47 4.33 23.00 9.10
N SER A 48 5.11 22.53 8.14
CA SER A 48 4.77 21.39 7.30
C SER A 48 4.63 20.11 8.14
N SER A 49 5.58 19.81 9.03
CA SER A 49 5.48 18.66 9.92
C SER A 49 4.29 18.77 10.87
N ILE A 50 4.05 19.95 11.45
CA ILE A 50 2.90 20.22 12.34
C ILE A 50 1.57 20.00 11.60
N VAL A 51 1.37 20.60 10.42
CA VAL A 51 0.10 20.46 9.70
C VAL A 51 -0.14 18.99 9.32
N ASN A 52 0.90 18.29 8.88
CA ASN A 52 0.81 16.89 8.51
C ASN A 52 0.45 16.02 9.73
N ALA A 53 1.03 16.31 10.89
CA ALA A 53 0.73 15.59 12.13
C ALA A 53 -0.71 15.85 12.58
N LEU A 54 -1.15 17.11 12.57
CA LEU A 54 -2.51 17.50 12.94
C LEU A 54 -3.57 16.98 11.96
N MET A 55 -3.23 16.74 10.69
CA MET A 55 -4.16 16.10 9.75
C MET A 55 -4.34 14.61 10.05
N ILE A 56 -3.31 13.91 10.54
CA ILE A 56 -3.37 12.48 10.88
C ILE A 56 -4.01 12.27 12.26
N LEU A 57 -3.83 13.22 13.18
CA LEU A 57 -4.25 13.10 14.58
C LEU A 57 -5.74 12.75 14.75
N PRO A 58 -6.70 13.40 14.07
CA PRO A 58 -8.11 13.03 14.15
C PRO A 58 -8.38 11.60 13.70
N TYR A 59 -7.65 11.09 12.70
CA TYR A 59 -7.85 9.72 12.22
C TYR A 59 -7.48 8.70 13.29
N LEU A 60 -6.43 8.94 14.07
CA LEU A 60 -6.03 8.06 15.18
C LEU A 60 -7.06 8.06 16.31
N PHE A 61 -7.57 9.23 16.70
CA PHE A 61 -8.47 9.38 17.84
C PHE A 61 -9.96 9.16 17.54
N LEU A 62 -10.37 9.20 16.28
CA LEU A 62 -11.77 9.03 15.89
C LEU A 62 -11.99 7.80 15.01
N PHE A 63 -10.99 6.93 14.87
CA PHE A 63 -11.07 5.72 14.03
C PHE A 63 -12.28 4.84 14.37
N THR A 64 -12.43 4.44 15.63
CA THR A 64 -13.55 3.59 16.08
C THR A 64 -14.88 4.34 16.09
N PHE A 65 -14.84 5.63 16.42
CA PHE A 65 -16.02 6.49 16.50
C PHE A 65 -16.64 6.75 15.12
N SER A 66 -15.81 7.06 14.13
CA SER A 66 -16.22 7.24 12.73
C SER A 66 -16.79 5.95 12.14
N GLY A 67 -16.22 4.79 12.47
CA GLY A 67 -16.78 3.49 12.10
C GLY A 67 -18.17 3.25 12.71
N PHE A 68 -18.33 3.52 14.01
CA PHE A 68 -19.64 3.44 14.67
C PHE A 68 -20.68 4.36 14.02
N ILE A 69 -20.32 5.62 13.73
CA ILE A 69 -21.22 6.56 13.05
C ILE A 69 -21.64 5.99 11.69
N ALA A 70 -20.68 5.47 10.91
CA ALA A 70 -20.93 4.86 9.60
C ALA A 70 -21.89 3.67 9.64
N ASP A 71 -21.85 2.87 10.70
CA ASP A 71 -22.74 1.72 10.85
C ASP A 71 -24.13 2.11 11.36
N ARG A 72 -24.21 3.05 12.32
CA ARG A 72 -25.42 3.49 13.01
C ARG A 72 -26.40 4.29 12.15
N TRP A 73 -25.88 5.13 11.26
CA TRP A 73 -26.68 6.02 10.41
C TRP A 73 -26.57 5.65 8.93
N PRO A 74 -27.55 6.04 8.08
CA PRO A 74 -27.46 5.85 6.64
C PRO A 74 -26.20 6.52 6.08
N LYS A 75 -25.44 5.80 5.25
CA LYS A 75 -24.13 6.27 4.74
C LYS A 75 -24.26 7.60 4.00
N ILE A 76 -25.34 7.78 3.26
CA ILE A 76 -25.62 9.03 2.54
C ILE A 76 -25.84 10.21 3.47
N LEU A 77 -26.44 10.00 4.65
CA LEU A 77 -26.62 11.08 5.60
C LEU A 77 -25.26 11.61 6.04
N ILE A 78 -24.33 10.71 6.33
CA ILE A 78 -22.96 11.05 6.74
C ILE A 78 -22.21 11.72 5.60
N LEU A 79 -22.24 11.14 4.39
CA LEU A 79 -21.64 11.74 3.19
C LEU A 79 -22.20 13.15 2.92
N ARG A 80 -23.50 13.36 3.11
CA ARG A 80 -24.16 14.65 2.91
C ARG A 80 -23.79 15.67 3.98
N ILE A 81 -23.78 15.30 5.26
CA ILE A 81 -23.41 16.19 6.36
C ILE A 81 -21.94 16.60 6.23
N THR A 82 -21.07 15.63 5.96
CA THR A 82 -19.64 15.90 5.77
C THR A 82 -19.39 16.78 4.54
N SER A 83 -20.03 16.52 3.39
CA SER A 83 -19.93 17.39 2.21
C SER A 83 -20.51 18.80 2.47
N PHE A 84 -21.62 18.89 3.22
CA PHE A 84 -22.21 20.18 3.59
C PHE A 84 -21.26 21.00 4.46
N SER A 85 -20.58 20.37 5.44
CA SER A 85 -19.67 21.05 6.34
C SER A 85 -18.46 21.68 5.63
N THR A 86 -18.10 21.22 4.43
CA THR A 86 -17.05 21.84 3.60
C THR A 86 -17.45 23.24 3.10
N ILE A 87 -18.75 23.52 2.91
CA ILE A 87 -19.24 24.82 2.43
C ILE A 87 -18.97 25.95 3.44
N PRO A 88 -19.42 25.91 4.71
CA PRO A 88 -19.12 26.96 5.67
C PRO A 88 -17.62 27.06 5.96
N LEU A 89 -16.87 25.95 5.91
CA LEU A 89 -15.41 25.97 6.04
C LEU A 89 -14.76 26.74 4.89
N THR A 90 -15.16 26.50 3.64
CA THR A 90 -14.60 27.21 2.47
C THR A 90 -15.05 28.67 2.39
N ILE A 91 -16.25 29.01 2.86
CA ILE A 91 -16.68 30.40 3.02
C ILE A 91 -15.80 31.11 4.06
N PHE A 92 -15.56 30.47 5.21
CA PHE A 92 -14.67 30.99 6.24
C PHE A 92 -13.23 31.14 5.74
N LEU A 93 -12.73 30.18 4.95
CA LEU A 93 -11.42 30.28 4.29
C LEU A 93 -11.36 31.49 3.35
N THR A 94 -12.40 31.68 2.53
CA THR A 94 -12.48 32.82 1.61
C THR A 94 -12.40 34.13 2.38
N LEU A 95 -13.16 34.26 3.48
CA LEU A 95 -13.07 35.41 4.37
C LEU A 95 -11.65 35.60 4.91
N CYS A 96 -11.04 34.54 5.45
CA CYS A 96 -9.67 34.60 5.95
C CYS A 96 -8.68 35.04 4.87
N TYR A 97 -8.90 34.64 3.62
CA TYR A 97 -8.02 35.01 2.53
C TYR A 97 -8.08 36.50 2.21
N PHE A 98 -9.28 37.07 2.13
CA PHE A 98 -9.46 38.50 1.92
C PHE A 98 -8.94 39.35 3.10
N GLN A 99 -9.04 38.84 4.32
CA GLN A 99 -8.55 39.53 5.52
C GLN A 99 -7.05 39.30 5.80
N GLY A 100 -6.38 38.43 5.03
CA GLY A 100 -4.98 38.06 5.27
C GLY A 100 -4.76 37.25 6.55
N TRP A 101 -5.79 36.62 7.09
CA TRP A 101 -5.76 35.85 8.35
C TRP A 101 -5.16 34.45 8.14
N PHE A 102 -3.83 34.38 8.10
CA PHE A 102 -3.09 33.12 7.89
C PHE A 102 -3.41 32.04 8.93
N TRP A 103 -3.28 32.32 10.22
CA TRP A 103 -3.40 31.30 11.26
C TRP A 103 -4.79 30.65 11.33
N PRO A 104 -5.91 31.42 11.25
CA PRO A 104 -7.24 30.84 11.11
C PRO A 104 -7.40 29.99 9.83
N ALA A 105 -6.87 30.46 8.69
CA ALA A 105 -6.89 29.67 7.46
C ALA A 105 -6.10 28.37 7.61
N PHE A 106 -4.88 28.43 8.12
CA PHE A 106 -4.02 27.27 8.38
C PHE A 106 -4.69 26.26 9.34
N SER A 107 -5.31 26.74 10.42
CA SER A 107 -6.01 25.88 11.39
C SER A 107 -7.21 25.17 10.77
N THR A 108 -7.83 25.75 9.74
CA THR A 108 -8.97 25.14 9.04
C THR A 108 -8.57 23.84 8.32
N THR A 109 -7.29 23.66 7.95
CA THR A 109 -6.80 22.38 7.43
C THR A 109 -7.07 21.22 8.40
N VAL A 110 -7.02 21.46 9.71
CA VAL A 110 -7.33 20.46 10.74
C VAL A 110 -8.83 20.17 10.82
N LEU A 111 -9.67 21.20 10.65
CA LEU A 111 -11.13 21.05 10.63
C LEU A 111 -11.60 20.26 9.40
N MET A 112 -10.95 20.47 8.25
CA MET A 112 -11.21 19.68 7.04
C MET A 112 -10.77 18.22 7.23
N ALA A 113 -9.60 17.99 7.84
CA ALA A 113 -9.16 16.64 8.18
C ALA A 113 -10.15 15.92 9.12
N LEU A 114 -10.70 16.62 10.12
CA LEU A 114 -11.72 16.09 11.04
C LEU A 114 -12.99 15.62 10.30
N GLN A 115 -13.47 16.42 9.35
CA GLN A 115 -14.58 16.06 8.46
C GLN A 115 -14.26 14.80 7.63
N SER A 116 -13.05 14.75 7.06
CA SER A 116 -12.59 13.65 6.20
C SER A 116 -12.44 12.32 6.94
N VAL A 117 -12.23 12.34 8.27
CA VAL A 117 -12.25 11.14 9.12
C VAL A 117 -13.64 10.51 9.20
N LEU A 118 -14.68 11.32 9.35
CA LEU A 118 -16.07 10.84 9.38
C LEU A 118 -16.53 10.36 8.00
N ASN A 119 -16.07 11.02 6.95
CA ASN A 119 -16.39 10.71 5.56
C ASN A 119 -15.82 9.34 5.13
N SER A 120 -14.60 8.99 5.56
CA SER A 120 -13.86 7.84 5.03
C SER A 120 -14.55 6.48 5.24
N PRO A 121 -14.98 6.07 6.45
CA PRO A 121 -15.70 4.80 6.64
C PRO A 121 -17.05 4.76 5.90
N ALA A 122 -17.78 5.88 5.87
CA ALA A 122 -19.05 5.99 5.16
C ALA A 122 -18.87 5.81 3.63
N LYS A 123 -17.82 6.41 3.06
CA LYS A 123 -17.46 6.29 1.65
C LYS A 123 -17.19 4.85 1.23
N TYR A 124 -16.32 4.13 1.96
CA TYR A 124 -16.00 2.73 1.62
C TYR A 124 -17.15 1.78 1.94
N GLY A 125 -17.92 2.04 3.01
CA GLY A 125 -19.14 1.28 3.32
C GLY A 125 -20.21 1.41 2.23
N TYR A 126 -20.39 2.62 1.70
CA TYR A 126 -21.35 2.90 0.63
C TYR A 126 -21.09 2.09 -0.65
N ILE A 127 -19.81 1.85 -1.00
CA ILE A 127 -19.45 1.03 -2.16
C ILE A 127 -20.07 -0.37 -2.06
N ARG A 128 -19.92 -0.99 -0.89
CA ARG A 128 -20.44 -2.33 -0.63
C ARG A 128 -21.97 -2.37 -0.69
N GLU A 129 -22.63 -1.37 -0.09
CA GLU A 129 -24.10 -1.32 -0.02
C GLU A 129 -24.74 -1.00 -1.37
N ALA A 130 -24.20 -0.03 -2.12
CA ALA A 130 -24.80 0.46 -3.35
C ALA A 130 -24.46 -0.37 -4.59
N PHE A 131 -23.28 -0.99 -4.64
CA PHE A 131 -22.78 -1.65 -5.85
C PHE A 131 -22.57 -3.16 -5.71
N GLY A 132 -22.80 -3.70 -4.52
CA GLY A 132 -22.69 -5.13 -4.22
C GLY A 132 -21.26 -5.64 -4.12
N VAL A 133 -21.11 -6.86 -3.59
CA VAL A 133 -19.81 -7.44 -3.23
C VAL A 133 -18.92 -7.70 -4.46
N SER A 134 -19.51 -8.08 -5.60
CA SER A 134 -18.77 -8.38 -6.83
C SER A 134 -18.04 -7.17 -7.44
N ASN A 135 -18.48 -5.94 -7.13
CA ASN A 135 -17.91 -4.71 -7.69
C ASN A 135 -16.99 -3.95 -6.73
N ILE A 136 -16.84 -4.42 -5.47
CA ILE A 136 -16.05 -3.71 -4.44
C ILE A 136 -14.62 -3.46 -4.92
N ALA A 137 -13.95 -4.48 -5.45
CA ALA A 137 -12.55 -4.37 -5.89
C ALA A 137 -12.39 -3.33 -7.00
N ARG A 138 -13.25 -3.38 -8.02
CA ARG A 138 -13.22 -2.44 -9.16
C ARG A 138 -13.49 -1.01 -8.71
N LEU A 139 -14.53 -0.78 -7.90
CA LEU A 139 -14.90 0.56 -7.45
C LEU A 139 -13.92 1.13 -6.43
N ASN A 140 -13.38 0.31 -5.53
CA ASN A 140 -12.29 0.73 -4.65
C ASN A 140 -11.09 1.20 -5.47
N ALA A 141 -10.69 0.45 -6.51
CA ALA A 141 -9.60 0.86 -7.38
C ALA A 141 -9.89 2.19 -8.12
N MET A 142 -11.12 2.38 -8.61
CA MET A 142 -11.52 3.63 -9.27
C MET A 142 -11.52 4.82 -8.29
N VAL A 143 -12.03 4.65 -7.07
CA VAL A 143 -12.01 5.69 -6.03
C VAL A 143 -10.58 6.04 -5.64
N GLN A 144 -9.72 5.04 -5.43
CA GLN A 144 -8.32 5.27 -5.10
C GLN A 144 -7.59 6.02 -6.22
N ALA A 145 -7.82 5.64 -7.48
CA ALA A 145 -7.27 6.37 -8.62
C ALA A 145 -7.78 7.82 -8.66
N ALA A 146 -9.08 8.06 -8.44
CA ALA A 146 -9.65 9.40 -8.40
C ALA A 146 -9.04 10.26 -7.29
N VAL A 147 -8.83 9.69 -6.09
CA VAL A 147 -8.16 10.37 -4.96
C VAL A 147 -6.72 10.71 -5.29
N ILE A 148 -5.94 9.78 -5.88
CA ILE A 148 -4.54 10.04 -6.26
C ILE A 148 -4.46 11.14 -7.33
N ILE A 149 -5.32 11.08 -8.35
CA ILE A 149 -5.40 12.13 -9.38
C ILE A 149 -5.79 13.47 -8.74
N ALA A 150 -6.76 13.47 -7.82
CA ALA A 150 -7.17 14.67 -7.11
C ALA A 150 -6.01 15.30 -6.34
N ILE A 151 -5.20 14.51 -5.62
CA ILE A 151 -4.01 15.00 -4.89
C ILE A 151 -3.04 15.70 -5.85
N VAL A 152 -2.65 15.02 -6.94
CA VAL A 152 -1.64 15.53 -7.88
C VAL A 152 -2.14 16.77 -8.63
N VAL A 153 -3.35 16.71 -9.19
CA VAL A 153 -3.90 17.82 -9.97
C VAL A 153 -4.23 19.01 -9.07
N SER A 154 -4.73 18.78 -7.86
CA SER A 154 -5.03 19.84 -6.90
C SER A 154 -3.78 20.64 -6.55
N GLN A 155 -2.69 19.97 -6.12
CA GLN A 155 -1.45 20.64 -5.77
C GLN A 155 -0.93 21.52 -6.92
N ALA A 156 -0.89 20.98 -8.14
CA ALA A 156 -0.46 21.75 -9.30
C ALA A 156 -1.39 22.95 -9.56
N VAL A 157 -2.70 22.71 -9.73
CA VAL A 157 -3.66 23.75 -10.12
C VAL A 157 -3.68 24.90 -9.11
N PHE A 158 -3.75 24.61 -7.82
CA PHE A 158 -3.85 25.64 -6.79
C PHE A 158 -2.55 26.43 -6.62
N THR A 159 -1.40 25.76 -6.62
CA THR A 159 -0.10 26.42 -6.46
C THR A 159 0.24 27.30 -7.67
N PHE A 160 0.08 26.80 -8.91
CA PHE A 160 0.29 27.63 -10.10
C PHE A 160 -0.68 28.81 -10.17
N SER A 161 -1.96 28.59 -9.84
CA SER A 161 -2.96 29.66 -9.84
C SER A 161 -2.66 30.72 -8.78
N ALA A 162 -2.18 30.32 -7.60
CA ALA A 162 -1.81 31.24 -6.53
C ALA A 162 -0.62 32.09 -6.93
N ASN A 163 0.48 31.47 -7.38
CA ASN A 163 1.67 32.21 -7.80
C ASN A 163 1.39 33.16 -8.98
N ALA A 164 0.57 32.74 -9.95
CA ALA A 164 0.16 33.61 -11.06
C ALA A 164 -0.66 34.83 -10.57
N LEU A 165 -1.62 34.63 -9.67
CA LEU A 165 -2.43 35.73 -9.12
C LEU A 165 -1.61 36.67 -8.24
N VAL A 166 -0.74 36.12 -7.41
CA VAL A 166 0.14 36.88 -6.51
C VAL A 166 1.09 37.76 -7.34
N ALA A 167 1.77 37.18 -8.34
CA ALA A 167 2.69 37.91 -9.21
C ALA A 167 1.99 39.05 -9.99
N HIS A 168 0.74 38.83 -10.41
CA HIS A 168 -0.05 39.86 -11.10
C HIS A 168 -0.53 40.98 -10.16
N ARG A 169 -0.83 40.66 -8.89
CA ARG A 169 -1.52 41.59 -7.97
C ARG A 169 -0.58 42.31 -7.00
N LEU A 170 0.62 41.79 -6.78
CA LEU A 170 1.53 42.27 -5.74
C LEU A 170 2.95 42.40 -6.31
N ALA A 171 3.50 43.62 -6.24
CA ALA A 171 4.87 43.91 -6.67
C ALA A 171 5.93 43.38 -5.69
N GLU A 172 5.62 43.36 -4.39
CA GLU A 172 6.50 42.81 -3.35
C GLU A 172 5.69 42.03 -2.30
N VAL A 173 6.13 40.80 -2.03
CA VAL A 173 5.49 39.95 -1.02
C VAL A 173 6.44 39.72 0.15
N THR A 174 6.29 40.54 1.18
CA THR A 174 7.14 40.48 2.38
C THR A 174 6.46 39.77 3.57
N THR A 175 5.14 39.53 3.52
CA THR A 175 4.39 38.96 4.65
C THR A 175 3.37 37.91 4.22
N ARG A 176 3.07 36.97 5.13
CA ARG A 176 2.01 35.94 4.95
C ARG A 176 0.65 36.55 4.60
N ALA A 177 0.30 37.64 5.27
CA ALA A 177 -0.97 38.33 5.05
C ALA A 177 -1.09 38.83 3.61
N LYS A 178 -0.03 39.46 3.06
CA LYS A 178 -0.02 39.94 1.67
C LYS A 178 -0.05 38.78 0.68
N PHE A 179 0.73 37.72 0.90
CA PHE A 179 0.72 36.56 -0.01
C PHE A 179 -0.68 35.95 -0.15
N ILE A 180 -1.38 35.76 0.96
CA ILE A 180 -2.73 35.18 0.98
C ILE A 180 -3.76 36.08 0.33
N THR A 181 -3.70 37.40 0.56
CA THR A 181 -4.64 38.33 -0.09
C THR A 181 -4.43 38.37 -1.60
N GLY A 182 -3.20 38.10 -2.07
CA GLY A 182 -2.87 37.97 -3.49
C GLY A 182 -3.69 36.90 -4.21
N PHE A 183 -3.83 35.71 -3.61
CA PHE A 183 -4.61 34.61 -4.19
C PHE A 183 -6.05 34.52 -3.69
N ALA A 184 -6.54 35.47 -2.89
CA ALA A 184 -7.85 35.42 -2.25
C ALA A 184 -9.05 35.05 -3.17
N PRO A 185 -9.10 35.45 -4.46
CA PRO A 185 -10.18 35.03 -5.37
C PRO A 185 -10.32 33.50 -5.52
N ILE A 186 -9.26 32.73 -5.29
CA ILE A 186 -9.32 31.26 -5.32
C ILE A 186 -10.28 30.71 -4.26
N GLY A 187 -10.51 31.44 -3.16
CA GLY A 187 -11.51 31.06 -2.14
C GLY A 187 -12.90 30.81 -2.74
N PHE A 188 -13.34 31.65 -3.70
CA PHE A 188 -14.61 31.44 -4.39
C PHE A 188 -14.65 30.16 -5.23
N VAL A 189 -13.51 29.75 -5.81
CA VAL A 189 -13.40 28.47 -6.51
C VAL A 189 -13.56 27.31 -5.53
N LEU A 190 -12.93 27.38 -4.35
CA LEU A 190 -13.11 26.36 -3.30
C LEU A 190 -14.58 26.25 -2.88
N VAL A 191 -15.26 27.37 -2.66
CA VAL A 191 -16.70 27.40 -2.33
C VAL A 191 -17.53 26.76 -3.44
N ALA A 192 -17.29 27.13 -4.71
CA ALA A 192 -18.01 26.57 -5.84
C ALA A 192 -17.83 25.05 -5.95
N LEU A 193 -16.60 24.55 -5.74
CA LEU A 193 -16.30 23.11 -5.74
C LEU A 193 -16.98 22.39 -4.57
N SER A 194 -17.00 22.97 -3.37
CA SER A 194 -17.70 22.39 -2.20
C SER A 194 -19.21 22.36 -2.37
N VAL A 195 -19.81 23.40 -2.96
CA VAL A 195 -21.24 23.40 -3.31
C VAL A 195 -21.51 22.31 -4.35
N PHE A 196 -20.65 22.18 -5.37
CA PHE A 196 -20.78 21.14 -6.38
C PHE A 196 -20.68 19.72 -5.78
N GLU A 197 -19.71 19.48 -4.89
CA GLU A 197 -19.59 18.23 -4.12
C GLU A 197 -20.89 17.92 -3.36
N PHE A 198 -21.40 18.89 -2.59
CA PHE A 198 -22.64 18.73 -1.83
C PHE A 198 -23.84 18.42 -2.73
N THR A 199 -23.98 19.09 -3.87
CA THR A 199 -25.08 18.81 -4.82
C THR A 199 -25.01 17.39 -5.39
N MET A 200 -23.82 16.84 -5.60
CA MET A 200 -23.66 15.46 -6.06
C MET A 200 -24.14 14.42 -5.04
N THR A 201 -24.15 14.75 -3.75
CA THR A 201 -24.66 13.83 -2.70
C THR A 201 -26.14 13.52 -2.85
N PHE A 202 -26.93 14.39 -3.50
CA PHE A 202 -28.36 14.14 -3.75
C PHE A 202 -28.60 13.13 -4.88
N ARG A 203 -27.58 12.85 -5.70
CA ARG A 203 -27.63 11.84 -6.76
C ARG A 203 -27.27 10.43 -6.29
N LEU A 204 -26.87 10.28 -5.02
CA LEU A 204 -26.56 8.98 -4.41
C LEU A 204 -27.84 8.18 -4.10
N LEU A 205 -27.79 6.87 -4.34
CA LEU A 205 -28.86 5.92 -4.04
C LEU A 205 -29.09 5.77 -2.53
N ARG A 206 -30.25 6.21 -2.03
CA ARG A 206 -30.65 6.10 -0.61
C ARG A 206 -30.77 4.64 -0.17
N LEU A 207 -29.99 4.27 0.84
CA LEU A 207 -29.94 2.93 1.43
C LEU A 207 -30.10 3.03 2.95
N PRO A 208 -30.69 2.01 3.61
CA PRO A 208 -30.81 1.96 5.06
C PRO A 208 -29.44 1.88 5.74
N ALA A 209 -29.38 2.20 7.04
CA ALA A 209 -28.17 1.99 7.83
C ALA A 209 -27.83 0.49 7.94
N ALA A 210 -26.54 0.16 8.14
CA ALA A 210 -26.11 -1.24 8.25
C ALA A 210 -26.50 -1.83 9.60
N ASP A 211 -26.34 -1.05 10.68
CA ASP A 211 -26.78 -1.42 12.02
C ASP A 211 -27.41 -0.22 12.77
N PRO A 212 -28.68 0.10 12.46
CA PRO A 212 -29.41 1.17 13.14
C PRO A 212 -29.77 0.85 14.61
N GLN A 213 -29.42 -0.32 15.17
CA GLN A 213 -29.59 -0.61 16.60
C GLN A 213 -28.28 -0.63 17.38
N SER A 214 -27.13 -0.44 16.71
CA SER A 214 -25.84 -0.35 17.40
C SER A 214 -25.83 0.70 18.52
N LYS A 215 -25.29 0.31 19.69
CA LYS A 215 -25.08 1.18 20.85
C LYS A 215 -23.59 1.41 21.04
N TYR A 216 -23.15 2.67 21.00
CA TYR A 216 -21.75 3.01 21.28
C TYR A 216 -21.47 2.96 22.77
N ARG A 217 -20.58 2.07 23.21
CA ARG A 217 -20.09 2.03 24.59
C ARG A 217 -18.77 2.78 24.67
N LEU A 218 -18.79 4.00 25.20
CA LEU A 218 -17.58 4.82 25.40
C LEU A 218 -16.54 4.08 26.26
N SER A 219 -16.96 3.28 27.25
CA SER A 219 -16.05 2.54 28.13
C SER A 219 -15.21 1.49 27.38
N SER A 220 -15.76 0.82 26.38
CA SER A 220 -15.05 -0.17 25.55
C SER A 220 -14.05 0.49 24.58
N TYR A 221 -14.27 1.77 24.27
CA TYR A 221 -13.32 2.58 23.50
C TYR A 221 -12.13 3.03 24.35
N VAL A 222 -12.39 3.64 25.51
CA VAL A 222 -11.35 4.16 26.42
C VAL A 222 -10.47 3.04 26.99
N THR A 223 -11.02 1.85 27.22
CA THR A 223 -10.26 0.68 27.70
C THR A 223 -9.39 0.01 26.64
N GLY A 224 -9.45 0.42 25.37
CA GLY A 224 -8.66 -0.16 24.28
C GLY A 224 -9.00 -1.63 23.97
N GLN A 225 -10.11 -2.16 24.50
CA GLN A 225 -10.47 -3.58 24.38
C GLN A 225 -10.67 -3.99 22.91
N TYR A 226 -11.28 -3.11 22.11
CA TYR A 226 -11.40 -3.31 20.66
C TYR A 226 -10.04 -3.34 19.97
N LEU A 227 -9.14 -2.40 20.29
CA LEU A 227 -7.80 -2.35 19.71
C LEU A 227 -7.00 -3.63 20.04
N ARG A 228 -7.06 -4.10 21.29
CA ARG A 228 -6.36 -5.33 21.72
C ARG A 228 -6.86 -6.57 20.96
N SER A 229 -8.17 -6.68 20.73
CA SER A 229 -8.75 -7.79 19.94
C SER A 229 -8.28 -7.74 18.48
N TYR A 230 -8.22 -6.55 17.89
CA TYR A 230 -7.78 -6.32 16.51
C TYR A 230 -6.30 -6.61 16.32
N LEU A 231 -5.45 -6.16 17.25
CA LEU A 231 -4.01 -6.44 17.25
C LEU A 231 -3.73 -7.93 17.42
N ARG A 232 -4.40 -8.62 18.36
CA ARG A 232 -4.23 -10.08 18.55
C ARG A 232 -4.59 -10.88 17.29
N THR A 233 -5.64 -10.46 16.59
CA THR A 233 -6.08 -11.11 15.35
C THR A 233 -5.10 -10.86 14.20
N ALA A 234 -4.61 -9.63 14.06
CA ALA A 234 -3.65 -9.24 13.02
C ALA A 234 -2.28 -9.90 13.19
N PHE A 235 -1.79 -10.02 14.42
CA PHE A 235 -0.43 -10.51 14.71
C PHE A 235 -0.30 -12.03 14.79
N HIS A 236 -1.39 -12.78 14.53
CA HIS A 236 -1.36 -14.24 14.62
C HIS A 236 -0.50 -14.90 13.53
N LYS A 237 -0.42 -14.30 12.33
CA LYS A 237 0.40 -14.80 11.22
C LYS A 237 1.64 -13.94 11.04
N ARG A 238 2.82 -14.56 11.09
CA ARG A 238 4.11 -13.87 10.96
C ARG A 238 4.23 -13.07 9.66
N VAL A 239 3.76 -13.61 8.53
CA VAL A 239 3.80 -12.93 7.22
C VAL A 239 2.98 -11.64 7.23
N ILE A 240 1.78 -11.66 7.82
CA ILE A 240 0.91 -10.48 7.96
C ILE A 240 1.63 -9.41 8.78
N PHE A 241 2.20 -9.80 9.94
CA PHE A 241 2.92 -8.88 10.80
C PHE A 241 4.10 -8.21 10.08
N ILE A 242 4.93 -8.98 9.39
CA ILE A 242 6.09 -8.45 8.65
C ILE A 242 5.64 -7.47 7.57
N CYS A 243 4.57 -7.80 6.82
CA CYS A 243 4.07 -6.90 5.78
C CYS A 243 3.48 -5.60 6.36
N MET A 244 2.80 -5.68 7.52
CA MET A 244 2.30 -4.51 8.24
C MET A 244 3.44 -3.59 8.68
N ILE A 245 4.49 -4.14 9.30
CA ILE A 245 5.66 -3.36 9.71
C ILE A 245 6.37 -2.75 8.49
N GLY A 246 6.51 -3.50 7.40
CA GLY A 246 7.08 -2.99 6.15
C GLY A 246 6.28 -1.82 5.57
N LEU A 247 4.95 -1.91 5.53
CA LEU A 247 4.08 -0.82 5.10
C LEU A 247 4.12 0.37 6.06
N SER A 248 4.12 0.14 7.38
CA SER A 248 4.26 1.18 8.39
C SER A 248 5.57 1.96 8.24
N LEU A 249 6.70 1.26 8.05
CA LEU A 249 7.99 1.88 7.81
C LEU A 249 8.00 2.67 6.49
N PHE A 250 7.45 2.08 5.43
CA PHE A 250 7.29 2.75 4.14
C PHE A 250 6.53 4.07 4.29
N PHE A 251 5.32 4.04 4.88
CA PHE A 251 4.51 5.24 5.01
C PHE A 251 5.13 6.26 5.96
N ALA A 252 5.80 5.84 7.04
CA ALA A 252 6.52 6.74 7.93
C ALA A 252 7.65 7.49 7.21
N ILE A 253 8.51 6.78 6.48
CA ILE A 253 9.61 7.40 5.70
C ILE A 253 9.07 8.42 4.70
N ASN A 254 8.04 8.04 3.94
CA ASN A 254 7.46 8.92 2.93
C ASN A 254 6.71 10.11 3.52
N GLN A 255 6.07 9.92 4.68
CA GLN A 255 5.37 11.01 5.36
C GLN A 255 6.33 12.05 5.90
N GLU A 256 7.47 11.63 6.45
CA GLU A 256 8.51 12.59 6.83
C GLU A 256 9.13 13.25 5.61
N LEU A 257 9.46 12.46 4.57
CA LEU A 257 10.02 13.00 3.35
C LEU A 257 9.11 14.12 2.83
N LEU A 258 7.80 13.89 2.75
CA LEU A 258 6.82 14.91 2.38
C LEU A 258 6.90 16.17 3.27
N ALA A 259 7.07 15.99 4.58
CA ALA A 259 7.11 17.09 5.53
C ALA A 259 8.36 17.96 5.35
N ILE A 260 9.52 17.33 5.15
CA ILE A 260 10.83 18.01 5.11
C ILE A 260 11.26 18.44 3.70
N TYR A 261 10.71 17.83 2.66
CA TYR A 261 11.20 17.96 1.28
C TYR A 261 11.22 19.41 0.76
N GLY A 262 10.13 20.16 0.96
CA GLY A 262 10.08 21.56 0.50
C GLY A 262 11.14 22.42 1.19
N GLY A 263 11.36 22.23 2.49
CA GLY A 263 12.41 22.94 3.23
C GLY A 263 13.79 22.54 2.75
N TYR A 264 14.01 21.24 2.53
CA TYR A 264 15.25 20.71 1.99
C TYR A 264 15.59 21.33 0.63
N LEU A 265 14.65 21.37 -0.31
CA LEU A 265 14.87 21.98 -1.62
C LEU A 265 15.10 23.49 -1.53
N LYS A 266 14.38 24.18 -0.64
CA LYS A 266 14.55 25.61 -0.40
C LYS A 266 15.96 25.94 0.08
N GLU A 267 16.51 25.12 0.98
CA GLU A 267 17.84 25.32 1.56
C GLU A 267 18.97 24.85 0.62
N SER A 268 18.82 23.69 0.00
CA SER A 268 19.90 23.03 -0.75
C SER A 268 19.95 23.36 -2.23
N VAL A 269 18.79 23.66 -2.84
CA VAL A 269 18.65 23.95 -4.29
C VAL A 269 18.26 25.41 -4.53
N GLY A 270 17.52 26.03 -3.60
CA GLY A 270 16.94 27.35 -3.81
C GLY A 270 15.78 27.36 -4.81
N SER A 271 15.11 26.20 -4.97
CA SER A 271 14.02 26.05 -5.95
C SER A 271 12.78 26.90 -5.60
N SER A 272 11.87 27.06 -6.54
CA SER A 272 10.56 27.67 -6.28
C SER A 272 9.62 26.73 -5.53
N ALA A 273 8.56 27.29 -4.93
CA ALA A 273 7.49 26.51 -4.33
C ALA A 273 6.75 25.65 -5.36
N ASP A 274 6.51 26.22 -6.56
CA ASP A 274 5.91 25.53 -7.70
C ASP A 274 6.67 24.23 -8.02
N PHE A 275 8.01 24.31 -8.07
CA PHE A 275 8.86 23.16 -8.32
C PHE A 275 8.78 22.12 -7.19
N ALA A 276 8.90 22.57 -5.93
CA ALA A 276 8.89 21.69 -4.78
C ALA A 276 7.57 20.90 -4.67
N LEU A 277 6.42 21.55 -4.84
CA LEU A 277 5.11 20.88 -4.75
C LEU A 277 4.84 20.03 -6.00
N SER A 278 5.16 20.52 -7.20
CA SER A 278 4.92 19.76 -8.44
C SER A 278 5.77 18.50 -8.55
N SER A 279 7.02 18.53 -8.07
CA SER A 279 7.90 17.35 -8.07
C SER A 279 7.40 16.23 -7.14
N ILE A 280 6.77 16.56 -6.00
CA ILE A 280 6.01 15.58 -5.18
C ILE A 280 4.85 15.01 -6.00
N GLY A 281 4.11 15.86 -6.73
CA GLY A 281 3.04 15.42 -7.62
C GLY A 281 3.51 14.40 -8.67
N VAL A 282 4.70 14.60 -9.23
CA VAL A 282 5.34 13.64 -10.16
C VAL A 282 5.65 12.30 -9.49
N ALA A 283 6.08 12.28 -8.23
CA ALA A 283 6.22 11.03 -7.48
C ALA A 283 4.86 10.31 -7.33
N GLY A 284 3.77 11.05 -7.15
CA GLY A 284 2.40 10.50 -7.16
C GLY A 284 2.03 9.81 -8.48
N ILE A 285 2.41 10.39 -9.62
CA ILE A 285 2.26 9.76 -10.94
C ILE A 285 3.12 8.49 -11.02
N GLY A 286 4.36 8.55 -10.51
CA GLY A 286 5.23 7.39 -10.38
C GLY A 286 4.55 6.24 -9.65
N ILE A 287 3.90 6.49 -8.50
CA ILE A 287 3.18 5.46 -7.73
C ILE A 287 2.13 4.74 -8.58
N LEU A 288 1.38 5.45 -9.42
CA LEU A 288 0.40 4.85 -10.34
C LEU A 288 1.08 3.95 -11.37
N ILE A 289 2.17 4.41 -12.00
CA ILE A 289 2.94 3.64 -12.97
C ILE A 289 3.50 2.36 -12.33
N GLY A 290 4.09 2.51 -11.14
CA GLY A 290 4.63 1.42 -10.33
C GLY A 290 3.60 0.38 -9.96
N ALA A 291 2.43 0.82 -9.49
CA ALA A 291 1.33 -0.08 -9.14
C ALA A 291 0.79 -0.85 -10.35
N MET A 292 0.66 -0.18 -11.51
CA MET A 292 0.29 -0.84 -12.76
C MET A 292 1.34 -1.86 -13.20
N PHE A 293 2.63 -1.55 -13.06
CA PHE A 293 3.72 -2.45 -13.40
C PHE A 293 3.75 -3.68 -12.48
N ALA A 294 3.63 -3.48 -11.16
CA ALA A 294 3.51 -4.57 -10.20
C ALA A 294 2.30 -5.47 -10.47
N GLY A 295 1.15 -4.88 -10.81
CA GLY A 295 -0.05 -5.63 -11.21
C GLY A 295 0.15 -6.44 -12.50
N ARG A 296 0.92 -5.91 -13.47
CA ARG A 296 1.26 -6.63 -14.71
C ARG A 296 2.27 -7.75 -14.50
N ILE A 297 3.22 -7.60 -13.58
CA ILE A 297 4.17 -8.66 -13.23
C ILE A 297 3.46 -9.77 -12.44
N SER A 298 2.55 -9.40 -11.55
CA SER A 298 1.80 -10.30 -10.67
C SER A 298 0.63 -11.03 -11.38
N ARG A 299 0.75 -11.35 -12.67
CA ARG A 299 -0.33 -11.97 -13.47
C ARG A 299 -0.68 -13.38 -12.97
N GLY A 300 -1.66 -13.44 -12.07
CA GLY A 300 -2.23 -14.67 -11.53
C GLY A 300 -1.58 -15.18 -10.24
N PHE A 301 -0.59 -14.48 -9.68
CA PHE A 301 0.03 -14.78 -8.39
C PHE A 301 0.66 -13.52 -7.77
N ILE A 302 1.05 -13.60 -6.49
CA ILE A 302 1.67 -12.48 -5.78
C ILE A 302 3.18 -12.56 -5.97
N GLU A 303 3.74 -11.67 -6.79
CA GLU A 303 5.19 -11.63 -7.01
C GLU A 303 5.89 -10.92 -5.83
N VAL A 304 6.55 -11.70 -5.00
CA VAL A 304 7.25 -11.23 -3.79
C VAL A 304 8.65 -10.72 -4.11
N ALA A 305 9.26 -11.15 -5.23
CA ALA A 305 10.63 -10.79 -5.57
C ALA A 305 10.83 -9.31 -5.92
N THR A 306 9.75 -8.59 -6.23
CA THR A 306 9.82 -7.14 -6.50
C THR A 306 10.05 -6.33 -5.23
N ILE A 307 9.77 -6.88 -4.04
CA ILE A 307 9.84 -6.15 -2.77
C ILE A 307 11.27 -5.64 -2.49
N PRO A 308 12.32 -6.49 -2.41
CA PRO A 308 13.67 -5.98 -2.09
C PRO A 308 14.26 -5.11 -3.19
N LEU A 309 13.93 -5.36 -4.46
CA LEU A 309 14.34 -4.51 -5.57
C LEU A 309 13.74 -3.11 -5.44
N ALA A 310 12.45 -3.02 -5.13
CA ALA A 310 11.78 -1.75 -4.91
C ALA A 310 12.33 -1.01 -3.69
N THR A 311 12.59 -1.72 -2.58
CA THR A 311 13.19 -1.12 -1.39
C THR A 311 14.62 -0.63 -1.64
N LEU A 312 15.43 -1.37 -2.40
CA LEU A 312 16.77 -0.94 -2.82
C LEU A 312 16.70 0.35 -3.65
N ALA A 313 15.84 0.37 -4.67
CA ALA A 313 15.70 1.52 -5.54
C ALA A 313 15.18 2.76 -4.79
N MET A 314 14.27 2.59 -3.82
CA MET A 314 13.84 3.67 -2.94
C MET A 314 14.96 4.17 -2.03
N CYS A 315 15.75 3.27 -1.44
CA CYS A 315 16.91 3.64 -0.61
C CYS A 315 17.95 4.42 -1.42
N LEU A 316 18.27 3.97 -2.63
CA LEU A 316 19.12 4.69 -3.57
C LEU A 316 18.50 6.04 -3.96
N GLY A 317 17.18 6.08 -4.18
CA GLY A 317 16.45 7.30 -4.46
C GLY A 317 16.62 8.36 -3.36
N LEU A 318 16.54 7.98 -2.09
CA LEU A 318 16.81 8.89 -0.96
C LEU A 318 18.25 9.40 -0.95
N ILE A 319 19.22 8.53 -1.26
CA ILE A 319 20.65 8.89 -1.35
C ILE A 319 20.90 9.87 -2.50
N PHE A 320 20.36 9.59 -3.70
CA PHE A 320 20.54 10.49 -4.83
C PHE A 320 19.81 11.81 -4.63
N LEU A 321 18.62 11.78 -4.01
CA LEU A 321 17.88 13.00 -3.71
C LEU A 321 18.66 13.96 -2.80
N SER A 322 19.47 13.45 -1.88
CA SER A 322 20.30 14.27 -0.99
C SER A 322 21.51 14.92 -1.68
N GLN A 323 21.85 14.47 -2.88
CA GLN A 323 23.02 14.92 -3.65
C GLN A 323 22.64 15.76 -4.87
N LEU A 324 21.46 15.54 -5.43
CA LEU A 324 21.01 16.26 -6.62
C LEU A 324 20.71 17.73 -6.30
N ARG A 325 21.15 18.58 -7.23
CA ARG A 325 20.90 20.04 -7.21
C ARG A 325 20.18 20.54 -8.46
N SER A 326 20.10 19.70 -9.50
CA SER A 326 19.48 20.06 -10.77
C SER A 326 18.00 19.65 -10.77
N GLU A 327 17.12 20.64 -10.99
CA GLU A 327 15.67 20.46 -11.00
C GLU A 327 15.18 19.34 -11.95
N PRO A 328 15.62 19.26 -13.23
CA PRO A 328 15.22 18.17 -14.12
C PRO A 328 15.57 16.77 -13.56
N TRP A 329 16.76 16.61 -12.98
CA TRP A 329 17.19 15.33 -12.42
C TRP A 329 16.41 14.96 -11.15
N ILE A 330 16.05 15.96 -10.33
CA ILE A 330 15.20 15.76 -9.15
C ILE A 330 13.82 15.25 -9.59
N VAL A 331 13.23 15.80 -10.66
CA VAL A 331 11.93 15.34 -11.20
C VAL A 331 12.01 13.89 -11.69
N VAL A 332 13.07 13.55 -12.43
CA VAL A 332 13.29 12.16 -12.89
C VAL A 332 13.44 11.23 -11.69
N MET A 333 14.20 11.62 -10.66
CA MET A 333 14.34 10.83 -9.44
C MET A 333 13.02 10.68 -8.68
N MET A 334 12.20 11.73 -8.58
CA MET A 334 10.88 11.66 -7.95
C MET A 334 9.94 10.70 -8.70
N LEU A 335 9.96 10.72 -10.03
CA LEU A 335 9.19 9.77 -10.84
C LEU A 335 9.64 8.33 -10.60
N LEU A 336 10.95 8.08 -10.60
CA LEU A 336 11.53 6.76 -10.34
C LEU A 336 11.23 6.29 -8.92
N TYR A 337 11.47 7.13 -7.92
CA TYR A 337 11.18 6.87 -6.51
C TYR A 337 9.70 6.50 -6.32
N GLY A 338 8.79 7.29 -6.90
CA GLY A 338 7.35 6.99 -6.92
C GLY A 338 7.03 5.66 -7.59
N THR A 339 7.67 5.36 -8.73
CA THR A 339 7.47 4.09 -9.45
C THR A 339 7.85 2.89 -8.59
N PHE A 340 9.00 2.93 -7.91
CA PHE A 340 9.39 1.84 -7.02
C PHE A 340 8.54 1.80 -5.74
N ALA A 341 8.09 2.94 -5.23
CA ALA A 341 7.12 3.00 -4.14
C ALA A 341 5.81 2.26 -4.49
N GLY A 342 5.25 2.50 -5.68
CA GLY A 342 4.08 1.77 -6.17
C GLY A 342 4.34 0.27 -6.31
N MET A 343 5.53 -0.12 -6.79
CA MET A 343 5.93 -1.52 -6.90
C MET A 343 6.10 -2.24 -5.56
N LEU A 344 6.38 -1.51 -4.47
CA LEU A 344 6.53 -2.04 -3.12
C LEU A 344 5.18 -2.22 -2.42
N ILE A 345 4.30 -1.22 -2.49
CA ILE A 345 3.02 -1.20 -1.75
C ILE A 345 2.08 -2.31 -2.21
N VAL A 346 2.03 -2.60 -3.51
CA VAL A 346 1.09 -3.57 -4.10
C VAL A 346 1.29 -4.99 -3.56
N PRO A 347 2.47 -5.63 -3.68
CA PRO A 347 2.67 -6.99 -3.20
C PRO A 347 2.55 -7.11 -1.68
N LEU A 348 2.97 -6.10 -0.90
CA LEU A 348 2.82 -6.11 0.56
C LEU A 348 1.33 -6.14 0.98
N ASN A 349 0.50 -5.30 0.36
CA ASN A 349 -0.94 -5.34 0.61
C ASN A 349 -1.58 -6.64 0.14
N ALA A 350 -1.14 -7.19 -1.00
CA ALA A 350 -1.63 -8.46 -1.51
C ALA A 350 -1.29 -9.62 -0.57
N LEU A 351 -0.07 -9.66 -0.01
CA LEU A 351 0.35 -10.68 0.96
C LEU A 351 -0.47 -10.65 2.24
N ILE A 352 -0.79 -9.44 2.76
CA ILE A 352 -1.67 -9.30 3.92
C ILE A 352 -3.06 -9.87 3.60
N GLN A 353 -3.63 -9.52 2.45
CA GLN A 353 -4.96 -9.97 2.04
C GLN A 353 -5.01 -11.49 1.80
N PHE A 354 -3.99 -12.06 1.17
CA PHE A 354 -3.91 -13.49 0.86
C PHE A 354 -3.79 -14.37 2.11
N HIS A 355 -3.05 -13.91 3.13
CA HIS A 355 -2.86 -14.69 4.36
C HIS A 355 -3.95 -14.47 5.41
N ALA A 356 -4.79 -13.43 5.25
CA ALA A 356 -5.87 -13.13 6.18
C ALA A 356 -7.08 -14.05 5.93
N LYS A 357 -7.69 -14.55 7.01
CA LYS A 357 -8.92 -15.35 6.91
C LYS A 357 -10.06 -14.45 6.39
N PRO A 358 -10.98 -14.96 5.53
CA PRO A 358 -12.07 -14.14 4.99
C PRO A 358 -12.91 -13.44 6.06
N ALA A 359 -13.17 -14.12 7.19
CA ALA A 359 -13.94 -13.57 8.30
C ALA A 359 -13.20 -12.48 9.12
N SER A 360 -11.86 -12.43 9.07
CA SER A 360 -11.05 -11.46 9.82
C SER A 360 -10.37 -10.41 8.95
N LEU A 361 -10.44 -10.53 7.61
CA LEU A 361 -9.79 -9.64 6.65
C LEU A 361 -10.04 -8.15 6.94
N GLY A 362 -11.29 -7.77 7.23
CA GLY A 362 -11.62 -6.38 7.56
C GLY A 362 -10.91 -5.86 8.82
N LYS A 363 -10.79 -6.70 9.87
CA LYS A 363 -10.06 -6.35 11.09
C LYS A 363 -8.55 -6.25 10.82
N VAL A 364 -8.00 -7.16 10.03
CA VAL A 364 -6.58 -7.15 9.65
C VAL A 364 -6.25 -5.88 8.86
N LEU A 365 -7.06 -5.50 7.87
CA LEU A 365 -6.87 -4.28 7.10
C LEU A 365 -7.03 -3.00 7.93
N ALA A 366 -8.01 -2.98 8.84
CA ALA A 366 -8.17 -1.89 9.81
C ALA A 366 -6.92 -1.72 10.69
N THR A 367 -6.39 -2.82 11.25
CA THR A 367 -5.16 -2.79 12.04
C THR A 367 -3.96 -2.31 11.22
N ASN A 368 -3.84 -2.77 9.96
CA ASN A 368 -2.78 -2.34 9.05
C ASN A 368 -2.77 -0.81 8.87
N ASN A 369 -3.94 -0.23 8.55
CA ASN A 369 -4.07 1.22 8.36
C ASN A 369 -3.79 2.00 9.66
N PHE A 370 -4.28 1.51 10.80
CA PHE A 370 -4.02 2.13 12.10
C PHE A 370 -2.52 2.15 12.43
N LEU A 371 -1.81 1.03 12.23
CA LEU A 371 -0.36 0.96 12.44
C LEU A 371 0.40 1.90 11.51
N GLN A 372 -0.02 2.04 10.25
CA GLN A 372 0.59 2.98 9.31
C GLN A 372 0.40 4.43 9.78
N MET A 373 -0.83 4.82 10.12
CA MET A 373 -1.14 6.16 10.64
C MET A 373 -0.37 6.47 11.93
N LEU A 374 -0.25 5.49 12.82
CA LEU A 374 0.49 5.62 14.08
C LEU A 374 1.98 5.84 13.82
N SER A 375 2.58 5.04 12.91
CA SER A 375 4.00 5.20 12.55
C SER A 375 4.27 6.53 11.85
N MET A 376 3.41 6.95 10.93
CA MET A 376 3.48 8.27 10.28
C MET A 376 3.43 9.40 11.31
N PHE A 377 2.47 9.36 12.24
CA PHE A 377 2.33 10.37 13.28
C PHE A 377 3.52 10.40 14.24
N ALA A 378 3.97 9.23 14.71
CA ALA A 378 5.13 9.12 15.60
C ALA A 378 6.40 9.69 14.95
N TYR A 379 6.60 9.44 13.66
CA TYR A 379 7.76 9.95 12.96
C TYR A 379 7.70 11.45 12.73
N LEU A 380 6.52 11.99 12.39
CA LEU A 380 6.33 13.46 12.30
C LEU A 380 6.58 14.15 13.64
N LEU A 381 6.15 13.57 14.76
CA LEU A 381 6.45 14.10 16.10
C LEU A 381 7.96 14.09 16.35
N PHE A 382 8.63 13.00 16.01
CA PHE A 382 10.08 12.90 16.11
C PHE A 382 10.78 13.97 15.23
N GLY A 383 10.31 14.18 14.00
CA GLY A 383 10.75 15.26 13.12
C GLY A 383 10.57 16.65 13.71
N ILE A 384 9.40 16.94 14.30
CA ILE A 384 9.12 18.21 14.99
C ILE A 384 10.10 18.42 16.15
N VAL A 385 10.36 17.40 16.95
CA VAL A 385 11.32 17.44 18.06
C VAL A 385 12.72 17.77 17.55
N LEU A 386 13.18 17.10 16.49
CA LEU A 386 14.50 17.37 15.90
C LEU A 386 14.61 18.81 15.39
N ILE A 387 13.59 19.32 14.70
CA ILE A 387 13.57 20.71 14.20
C ILE A 387 13.56 21.70 15.38
N HIS A 388 12.81 21.41 16.44
CA HIS A 388 12.75 22.23 17.65
C HIS A 388 14.11 22.35 18.34
N TYR A 389 14.89 21.27 18.37
CA TYR A 389 16.27 21.27 18.86
C TYR A 389 17.31 21.70 17.81
N PHE A 390 16.88 22.37 16.72
CA PHE A 390 17.75 22.92 15.68
C PHE A 390 18.64 21.91 14.94
N PHE A 391 18.26 20.63 14.90
CA PHE A 391 18.90 19.69 13.97
C PHE A 391 18.61 20.11 12.52
N SER A 392 19.60 19.93 11.64
CA SER A 392 19.47 20.32 10.23
C SER A 392 18.48 19.45 9.46
N ILE A 393 17.88 20.00 8.40
CA ILE A 393 16.98 19.24 7.52
C ILE A 393 17.74 18.08 6.86
N ALA A 394 19.01 18.30 6.51
CA ALA A 394 19.89 17.26 5.98
C ALA A 394 20.10 16.09 6.96
N PHE A 395 20.18 16.37 8.27
CA PHE A 395 20.27 15.32 9.29
C PHE A 395 19.02 14.44 9.29
N GLN A 396 17.83 15.03 9.20
CA GLN A 396 16.57 14.27 9.09
C GLN A 396 16.54 13.41 7.83
N LEU A 397 16.95 13.97 6.69
CA LEU A 397 17.04 13.21 5.44
C LEU A 397 18.01 12.02 5.55
N ASN A 398 19.14 12.19 6.24
CA ASN A 398 20.08 11.09 6.50
C ASN A 398 19.47 10.01 7.40
N LEU A 399 18.64 10.36 8.39
CA LEU A 399 17.89 9.37 9.16
C LEU A 399 16.91 8.58 8.30
N LEU A 400 16.26 9.21 7.32
CA LEU A 400 15.43 8.50 6.34
C LEU A 400 16.23 7.52 5.49
N ILE A 401 17.45 7.88 5.08
CA ILE A 401 18.37 6.98 4.37
C ILE A 401 18.71 5.76 5.24
N VAL A 402 19.06 5.98 6.52
CA VAL A 402 19.37 4.88 7.46
C VAL A 402 18.16 3.95 7.61
N LEU A 403 16.95 4.49 7.76
CA LEU A 403 15.73 3.70 7.85
C LEU A 403 15.40 2.98 6.54
N GLY A 404 15.65 3.60 5.39
CA GLY A 404 15.56 2.96 4.09
C GLY A 404 16.50 1.77 3.97
N PHE A 405 17.74 1.89 4.48
CA PHE A 405 18.71 0.81 4.52
C PHE A 405 18.29 -0.32 5.49
N VAL A 406 17.77 0.02 6.67
CA VAL A 406 17.18 -0.97 7.60
C VAL A 406 16.02 -1.70 6.92
N GLY A 407 15.15 -0.97 6.21
CA GLY A 407 14.07 -1.54 5.41
C GLY A 407 14.59 -2.48 4.32
N LEU A 408 15.67 -2.12 3.63
CA LEU A 408 16.32 -2.96 2.64
C LEU A 408 16.84 -4.27 3.26
N LEU A 409 17.59 -4.20 4.36
CA LEU A 409 18.08 -5.39 5.06
C LEU A 409 16.93 -6.28 5.55
N ALA A 410 15.88 -5.67 6.11
CA ALA A 410 14.69 -6.39 6.52
C ALA A 410 13.99 -7.05 5.32
N SER A 411 13.91 -6.38 4.16
CA SER A 411 13.30 -6.93 2.96
C SER A 411 14.09 -8.13 2.40
N LEU A 412 15.42 -8.03 2.34
CA LEU A 412 16.31 -9.11 1.91
C LEU A 412 16.25 -10.30 2.87
N TYR A 413 16.11 -10.01 4.16
CA TYR A 413 15.89 -11.03 5.16
C TYR A 413 14.52 -11.69 4.97
N TYR A 414 13.41 -10.97 5.15
CA TYR A 414 12.08 -11.58 5.21
C TYR A 414 11.52 -12.06 3.88
N PHE A 415 11.97 -11.52 2.75
CA PHE A 415 11.51 -11.88 1.41
C PHE A 415 12.65 -12.48 0.57
N PRO A 416 13.19 -13.63 1.00
CA PRO A 416 14.32 -14.22 0.32
C PRO A 416 13.96 -14.65 -1.10
N GLN A 417 12.67 -14.90 -1.44
CA GLN A 417 12.13 -15.31 -2.77
C GLN A 417 12.81 -14.64 -3.97
N SER A 418 13.26 -13.39 -3.82
CA SER A 418 14.09 -12.67 -4.78
C SER A 418 15.38 -13.41 -5.19
N PHE A 419 16.07 -14.07 -4.27
CA PHE A 419 17.29 -14.86 -4.51
C PHE A 419 17.08 -15.99 -5.52
N ILE A 420 15.93 -16.66 -5.51
CA ILE A 420 15.60 -17.70 -6.51
C ILE A 420 15.56 -17.11 -7.92
N ARG A 421 14.94 -15.93 -8.09
CA ARG A 421 14.92 -15.24 -9.39
C ARG A 421 16.32 -14.82 -9.83
N TYR A 422 17.16 -14.34 -8.91
CA TYR A 422 18.54 -13.95 -9.22
C TYR A 422 19.39 -15.16 -9.64
N GLU A 423 19.30 -16.28 -8.92
CA GLU A 423 19.99 -17.53 -9.29
C GLU A 423 19.53 -18.01 -10.67
N ARG A 424 18.21 -18.03 -10.91
CA ARG A 424 17.65 -18.47 -12.19
C ARG A 424 18.02 -17.55 -13.34
N PHE A 425 18.04 -16.23 -13.13
CA PHE A 425 18.52 -15.27 -14.11
C PHE A 425 19.99 -15.49 -14.40
N TYR A 426 20.82 -15.72 -13.38
CA TYR A 426 22.25 -16.01 -13.55
C TYR A 426 22.48 -17.29 -14.37
N LEU A 427 21.75 -18.37 -14.07
CA LEU A 427 21.86 -19.67 -14.76
C LEU A 427 21.37 -19.61 -16.21
N THR A 428 20.23 -18.96 -16.47
CA THR A 428 19.60 -18.97 -17.80
C THR A 428 19.99 -17.79 -18.68
N ARG A 429 20.61 -16.75 -18.09
CA ARG A 429 20.84 -15.43 -18.69
C ARG A 429 19.58 -14.81 -19.33
N SER A 430 18.41 -15.13 -18.78
CA SER A 430 17.13 -14.67 -19.32
C SER A 430 16.11 -14.39 -18.23
N MET A 431 15.24 -13.39 -18.43
CA MET A 431 14.17 -13.08 -17.49
C MET A 431 13.05 -14.13 -17.59
N THR A 432 12.71 -14.74 -16.46
CA THR A 432 11.58 -15.69 -16.39
C THR A 432 10.27 -14.91 -16.26
N ASP A 433 9.45 -14.95 -17.32
CA ASP A 433 8.07 -14.45 -17.35
C ASP A 433 7.15 -15.60 -16.95
N LEU A 434 6.47 -15.47 -15.81
CA LEU A 434 5.70 -16.54 -15.20
C LEU A 434 4.22 -16.16 -15.20
N ARG A 435 3.38 -17.01 -15.77
CA ARG A 435 1.93 -16.92 -15.67
C ARG A 435 1.45 -18.05 -14.77
N VAL A 436 0.70 -17.72 -13.73
CA VAL A 436 0.17 -18.72 -12.79
C VAL A 436 -1.35 -18.75 -12.90
N GLU A 437 -1.92 -19.93 -13.06
CA GLU A 437 -3.37 -20.15 -13.13
C GLU A 437 -3.82 -21.10 -12.01
N GLY A 438 -5.05 -20.93 -11.53
CA GLY A 438 -5.63 -21.84 -10.54
C GLY A 438 -5.05 -21.71 -9.12
N LEU A 439 -4.41 -20.59 -8.77
CA LEU A 439 -3.83 -20.36 -7.43
C LEU A 439 -4.81 -20.62 -6.27
N SER A 440 -6.13 -20.50 -6.51
CA SER A 440 -7.19 -20.83 -5.55
C SER A 440 -7.26 -22.31 -5.15
N ALA A 441 -6.69 -23.21 -5.96
CA ALA A 441 -6.56 -24.63 -5.62
C ALA A 441 -5.56 -24.86 -4.48
N LEU A 442 -4.54 -23.99 -4.36
CA LEU A 442 -3.60 -24.04 -3.25
C LEU A 442 -4.27 -23.51 -1.99
N SER A 443 -4.35 -24.37 -0.96
CA SER A 443 -4.88 -23.93 0.33
C SER A 443 -3.94 -22.94 1.01
N HIS A 444 -4.51 -21.94 1.69
CA HIS A 444 -3.73 -21.01 2.52
C HIS A 444 -3.23 -21.67 3.83
N GLU A 445 -3.85 -22.76 4.27
CA GLU A 445 -3.53 -23.53 5.48
C GLU A 445 -3.64 -25.04 5.21
N GLY A 446 -2.96 -25.86 6.02
CA GLY A 446 -2.97 -27.33 5.93
C GLY A 446 -1.94 -27.91 4.96
N GLY A 447 -1.68 -29.21 5.10
CA GLY A 447 -0.72 -29.95 4.28
C GLY A 447 -1.21 -30.13 2.85
N VAL A 448 -0.30 -29.96 1.88
CA VAL A 448 -0.60 -30.14 0.45
C VAL A 448 0.44 -31.08 -0.16
N LEU A 449 -0.02 -32.13 -0.82
CA LEU A 449 0.82 -33.00 -1.64
C LEU A 449 0.69 -32.55 -3.10
N LEU A 450 1.80 -32.14 -3.70
CA LEU A 450 1.82 -31.78 -5.12
C LEU A 450 2.00 -33.02 -5.98
N ASP A 451 1.07 -33.21 -6.91
CA ASP A 451 1.15 -34.23 -7.95
C ASP A 451 1.64 -33.59 -9.26
N HIS A 452 2.84 -33.96 -9.70
CA HIS A 452 3.45 -33.38 -10.90
C HIS A 452 3.04 -34.19 -12.13
N GLN A 453 2.23 -33.59 -13.02
CA GLN A 453 1.66 -34.29 -14.19
C GLN A 453 2.34 -33.96 -15.52
N SER A 454 3.36 -33.09 -15.54
CA SER A 454 4.04 -32.72 -16.79
C SER A 454 5.18 -33.67 -17.14
N ASP A 455 5.22 -34.14 -18.38
CA ASP A 455 6.31 -34.95 -18.95
C ASP A 455 7.67 -34.22 -19.00
N ARG A 456 7.67 -32.88 -18.86
CA ARG A 456 8.91 -32.09 -18.88
C ARG A 456 9.50 -31.95 -17.48
N VAL A 457 10.83 -32.06 -17.41
CA VAL A 457 11.59 -31.76 -16.19
C VAL A 457 11.44 -30.28 -15.87
N VAL A 458 10.77 -30.00 -14.75
CA VAL A 458 10.62 -28.66 -14.19
C VAL A 458 11.52 -28.55 -12.98
N ASP A 459 12.36 -27.52 -12.91
CA ASP A 459 13.18 -27.28 -11.73
C ASP A 459 12.33 -26.71 -10.57
N TRP A 460 12.65 -27.12 -9.35
CA TRP A 460 12.06 -26.61 -8.11
C TRP A 460 12.02 -25.09 -8.06
N SER A 461 13.06 -24.42 -8.58
CA SER A 461 13.11 -22.95 -8.62
C SER A 461 11.91 -22.34 -9.36
N LEU A 462 11.40 -22.98 -10.42
CA LEU A 462 10.24 -22.51 -11.17
C LEU A 462 8.95 -22.65 -10.38
N LEU A 463 8.76 -23.83 -9.78
CA LEU A 463 7.56 -24.13 -8.99
C LEU A 463 7.52 -23.27 -7.73
N GLN A 464 8.66 -23.05 -7.09
CA GLN A 464 8.74 -22.17 -5.93
C GLN A 464 8.43 -20.72 -6.30
N MET A 465 8.86 -20.23 -7.47
CA MET A 465 8.47 -18.91 -7.97
C MET A 465 6.96 -18.80 -8.24
N ALA A 466 6.31 -19.90 -8.65
CA ALA A 466 4.86 -19.96 -8.88
C ALA A 466 4.03 -20.13 -7.61
N SER A 467 4.68 -20.39 -6.47
CA SER A 467 4.03 -20.76 -5.22
C SER A 467 4.25 -19.71 -4.12
N PRO A 468 3.18 -19.23 -3.47
CA PRO A 468 3.29 -18.28 -2.36
C PRO A 468 3.78 -18.93 -1.06
N ARG A 469 3.72 -20.27 -0.93
CA ARG A 469 4.22 -21.03 0.22
C ARG A 469 5.51 -21.76 -0.17
N PHE A 470 6.36 -22.02 0.82
CA PHE A 470 7.56 -22.81 0.59
C PHE A 470 7.21 -24.24 0.17
N LEU A 471 7.81 -24.71 -0.92
CA LEU A 471 7.72 -26.06 -1.45
C LEU A 471 8.83 -26.90 -0.83
N HIS A 472 8.44 -27.76 0.11
CA HIS A 472 9.32 -28.70 0.78
C HIS A 472 9.62 -29.84 -0.18
N SER A 473 10.84 -29.88 -0.71
CA SER A 473 11.21 -30.84 -1.75
C SER A 473 11.60 -32.18 -1.16
N VAL A 474 11.14 -33.23 -1.84
CA VAL A 474 11.68 -34.59 -1.75
C VAL A 474 12.92 -34.64 -2.65
N ILE A 475 14.05 -35.05 -2.08
CA ILE A 475 15.36 -35.10 -2.74
C ILE A 475 15.78 -36.56 -2.87
N TRP A 476 16.09 -36.96 -4.10
CA TRP A 476 16.51 -38.32 -4.42
C TRP A 476 18.02 -38.53 -4.19
N PRO A 477 18.48 -39.77 -3.96
CA PRO A 477 19.90 -40.07 -3.88
C PRO A 477 20.66 -39.56 -5.11
N GLY A 478 21.75 -38.82 -4.90
CA GLY A 478 22.57 -38.25 -5.99
C GLY A 478 22.00 -36.99 -6.66
N GLN A 479 20.80 -36.52 -6.28
CA GLN A 479 20.25 -35.26 -6.79
C GLN A 479 20.88 -34.06 -6.07
N GLU A 480 21.49 -33.15 -6.83
CA GLU A 480 22.04 -31.91 -6.28
C GLU A 480 20.94 -30.89 -5.97
N MET A 481 21.11 -30.19 -4.86
CA MET A 481 20.21 -29.14 -4.41
C MET A 481 20.71 -27.77 -4.89
N THR A 482 19.82 -26.93 -5.39
CA THR A 482 20.17 -25.55 -5.75
C THR A 482 20.61 -24.75 -4.53
N LYS A 483 21.44 -23.71 -4.75
CA LYS A 483 21.93 -22.87 -3.64
C LYS A 483 20.78 -22.13 -2.98
N SER A 484 19.79 -21.68 -3.76
CA SER A 484 18.57 -21.11 -3.21
C SER A 484 17.80 -22.14 -2.40
N TYR A 485 17.59 -23.39 -2.84
CA TYR A 485 16.91 -24.36 -1.98
C TYR A 485 17.60 -24.52 -0.62
N HIS A 486 18.92 -24.72 -0.62
CA HIS A 486 19.70 -24.93 0.61
C HIS A 486 19.59 -23.73 1.56
N TYR A 487 19.62 -22.51 1.02
CA TYR A 487 19.45 -21.29 1.81
C TYR A 487 18.06 -21.23 2.48
N TYR A 488 16.99 -21.58 1.76
CA TYR A 488 15.61 -21.46 2.26
C TYR A 488 15.25 -22.57 3.23
N SER A 489 15.66 -23.80 2.93
CA SER A 489 15.44 -24.95 3.78
C SER A 489 16.06 -24.72 5.16
N LYS A 490 17.32 -24.27 5.21
CA LYS A 490 18.00 -23.90 6.45
C LYS A 490 17.32 -22.74 7.18
N ARG A 491 16.91 -21.70 6.46
CA ARG A 491 16.27 -20.51 7.03
C ARG A 491 14.90 -20.79 7.64
N LEU A 492 14.11 -21.65 7.00
CA LEU A 492 12.79 -22.05 7.49
C LEU A 492 12.87 -23.17 8.54
N ASN A 493 14.07 -23.65 8.84
CA ASN A 493 14.32 -24.83 9.66
C ASN A 493 13.57 -26.07 9.15
N LYS A 494 13.53 -26.22 7.82
CA LYS A 494 12.86 -27.31 7.11
C LYS A 494 13.91 -28.08 6.33
N ALA A 495 14.49 -29.09 6.97
CA ALA A 495 15.47 -29.96 6.31
C ALA A 495 14.84 -30.64 5.08
N PRO A 496 15.57 -30.83 3.96
CA PRO A 496 15.06 -31.60 2.82
C PRO A 496 14.62 -33.00 3.22
N ILE A 497 13.59 -33.53 2.55
CA ILE A 497 13.17 -34.92 2.73
C ILE A 497 14.06 -35.76 1.81
N ILE A 498 15.09 -36.38 2.36
CA ILE A 498 16.04 -37.20 1.59
C ILE A 498 15.53 -38.64 1.57
N VAL A 499 15.32 -39.19 0.37
CA VAL A 499 14.80 -40.55 0.22
C VAL A 499 15.92 -41.56 0.36
N THR A 500 16.07 -42.14 1.56
CA THR A 500 16.96 -43.28 1.84
C THR A 500 16.21 -44.61 1.80
N SER A 501 14.96 -44.63 2.26
CA SER A 501 14.03 -45.75 2.16
C SER A 501 12.59 -45.25 2.01
N ILE A 502 11.70 -46.09 1.47
CA ILE A 502 10.28 -45.72 1.26
C ILE A 502 9.60 -45.44 2.61
N ASP A 503 9.84 -46.25 3.64
CA ASP A 503 9.19 -46.09 4.93
C ASP A 503 9.60 -44.81 5.66
N GLN A 504 10.90 -44.48 5.65
CA GLN A 504 11.40 -43.22 6.24
C GLN A 504 10.86 -42.00 5.47
N ALA A 505 10.78 -42.07 4.14
CA ALA A 505 10.24 -40.99 3.33
C ALA A 505 8.74 -40.76 3.64
N VAL A 506 7.95 -41.82 3.75
CA VAL A 506 6.52 -41.73 4.10
C VAL A 506 6.34 -41.09 5.49
N GLU A 507 7.14 -41.49 6.48
CA GLU A 507 7.09 -40.91 7.83
C GLU A 507 7.43 -39.41 7.84
N GLN A 508 8.53 -39.02 7.20
CA GLN A 508 8.95 -37.61 7.10
C GLN A 508 7.91 -36.77 6.35
N ILE A 509 7.35 -37.29 5.26
CA ILE A 509 6.30 -36.62 4.49
C ILE A 509 5.03 -36.45 5.34
N ASN A 510 4.61 -37.48 6.08
CA ASN A 510 3.44 -37.39 6.97
C ASN A 510 3.63 -36.33 8.06
N LEU A 511 4.79 -36.30 8.72
CA LEU A 511 5.10 -35.28 9.73
C LEU A 511 5.08 -33.86 9.14
N ALA A 512 5.63 -33.68 7.94
CA ALA A 512 5.64 -32.41 7.26
C ALA A 512 4.22 -31.99 6.81
N LEU A 513 3.40 -32.92 6.29
CA LEU A 513 2.00 -32.65 5.93
C LEU A 513 1.17 -32.28 7.16
N GLN A 514 1.37 -32.95 8.30
CA GLN A 514 0.73 -32.61 9.58
C GLN A 514 1.14 -31.22 10.08
N ALA A 515 2.41 -30.83 9.91
CA ALA A 515 2.90 -29.48 10.19
C ALA A 515 2.30 -28.41 9.25
N GLY A 516 1.59 -28.85 8.21
CA GLY A 516 0.98 -27.99 7.22
C GLY A 516 1.96 -27.55 6.13
N ASP A 517 2.85 -28.44 5.68
CA ASP A 517 3.81 -28.15 4.63
C ASP A 517 3.27 -28.52 3.25
N MET A 518 3.83 -27.90 2.21
CA MET A 518 3.54 -28.27 0.82
C MET A 518 4.68 -29.12 0.31
N ILE A 519 4.40 -30.40 0.06
CA ILE A 519 5.38 -31.38 -0.37
C ILE A 519 5.43 -31.39 -1.88
N CYS A 520 6.64 -31.29 -2.43
CA CYS A 520 6.91 -31.33 -3.87
C CYS A 520 7.92 -32.42 -4.15
N ALA A 521 7.63 -33.30 -5.10
CA ALA A 521 8.60 -34.26 -5.62
C ALA A 521 8.73 -34.07 -7.13
N ILE A 522 9.97 -34.01 -7.60
CA ILE A 522 10.30 -33.84 -9.01
C ILE A 522 11.22 -35.01 -9.40
N PRO A 523 10.66 -36.19 -9.72
CA PRO A 523 11.45 -37.35 -10.09
C PRO A 523 11.95 -37.24 -11.54
N GLU A 524 13.27 -37.10 -11.72
CA GLU A 524 13.89 -36.99 -13.05
C GLU A 524 14.04 -38.36 -13.73
N GLN A 525 14.48 -39.37 -12.97
CA GLN A 525 14.76 -40.72 -13.47
C GLN A 525 13.55 -41.65 -13.34
N ALA A 526 13.53 -42.73 -14.13
CA ALA A 526 12.45 -43.72 -14.11
C ALA A 526 12.34 -44.43 -12.75
N GLU A 527 13.48 -44.74 -12.13
CA GLU A 527 13.56 -45.36 -10.80
C GLU A 527 12.93 -44.45 -9.72
N HIS A 528 13.25 -43.14 -9.75
CA HIS A 528 12.65 -42.15 -8.85
C HIS A 528 11.13 -42.03 -9.04
N ARG A 529 10.64 -42.14 -10.28
CA ARG A 529 9.19 -42.14 -10.57
C ARG A 529 8.49 -43.36 -9.96
N GLN A 530 9.09 -44.55 -10.08
CA GLN A 530 8.55 -45.75 -9.44
C GLN A 530 8.55 -45.62 -7.91
N MET A 531 9.66 -45.15 -7.32
CA MET A 531 9.73 -44.92 -5.87
C MET A 531 8.69 -43.91 -5.39
N TRP A 532 8.50 -42.81 -6.11
CA TRP A 532 7.48 -41.81 -5.78
C TRP A 532 6.07 -42.41 -5.80
N SER A 533 5.73 -43.19 -6.82
CA SER A 533 4.41 -43.85 -6.90
C SER A 533 4.16 -44.80 -5.72
N ALA A 534 5.20 -45.50 -5.24
CA ALA A 534 5.11 -46.36 -4.07
C ALA A 534 4.95 -45.57 -2.76
N ILE A 535 5.61 -44.41 -2.64
CA ILE A 535 5.45 -43.50 -1.51
C ILE A 535 4.03 -42.94 -1.47
N VAL A 536 3.52 -42.43 -2.60
CA VAL A 536 2.18 -41.84 -2.71
C VAL A 536 1.08 -42.88 -2.42
N SER A 537 1.21 -44.11 -2.92
CA SER A 537 0.23 -45.16 -2.62
C SER A 537 0.19 -45.53 -1.14
N ARG A 538 1.36 -45.60 -0.48
CA ARG A 538 1.44 -45.79 0.98
C ARG A 538 0.84 -44.62 1.75
N LEU A 539 1.11 -43.38 1.35
CA LEU A 539 0.52 -42.19 1.95
C LEU A 539 -1.01 -42.16 1.82
N ALA A 540 -1.55 -42.62 0.69
CA ALA A 540 -3.00 -42.73 0.49
C ALA A 540 -3.64 -43.81 1.39
N SER A 541 -2.92 -44.90 1.66
CA SER A 541 -3.38 -45.97 2.58
C SER A 541 -3.24 -45.60 4.06
N SER A 542 -2.37 -44.64 4.38
CA SER A 542 -2.12 -44.15 5.73
C SER A 542 -3.24 -43.18 6.15
N SER A 543 -4.24 -43.68 6.88
CA SER A 543 -5.42 -42.91 7.33
C SER A 543 -5.15 -41.82 8.38
N GLN A 544 -3.88 -41.48 8.66
CA GLN A 544 -3.49 -40.66 9.81
C GLN A 544 -3.38 -39.15 9.52
N VAL A 545 -3.38 -38.70 8.26
CA VAL A 545 -3.13 -37.29 7.92
C VAL A 545 -4.14 -36.75 6.91
N HIS A 546 -4.87 -35.70 7.28
CA HIS A 546 -5.67 -34.92 6.33
C HIS A 546 -4.77 -33.95 5.56
N TYR A 547 -4.51 -34.26 4.30
CA TYR A 547 -3.85 -33.37 3.34
C TYR A 547 -4.71 -33.21 2.07
N LYS A 548 -4.43 -32.17 1.29
CA LYS A 548 -5.02 -31.98 -0.04
C LYS A 548 -4.04 -32.37 -1.12
N THR A 549 -4.53 -32.96 -2.21
CA THR A 549 -3.73 -33.21 -3.41
C THR A 549 -4.00 -32.12 -4.43
N VAL A 550 -2.93 -31.52 -4.96
CA VAL A 550 -3.01 -30.47 -5.99
C VAL A 550 -2.12 -30.89 -7.15
N ALA A 551 -2.72 -31.06 -8.32
CA ALA A 551 -1.99 -31.31 -9.54
C ALA A 551 -1.32 -30.03 -10.02
N VAL A 552 -0.09 -30.16 -10.51
CA VAL A 552 0.66 -29.06 -11.13
C VAL A 552 1.07 -29.42 -12.56
N GLU A 553 0.70 -28.54 -13.48
CA GLU A 553 1.13 -28.58 -14.87
C GLU A 553 2.03 -27.38 -15.14
N CYS A 554 3.13 -27.60 -15.88
CA CYS A 554 4.01 -26.53 -16.30
C CYS A 554 4.26 -26.57 -17.80
N ASP A 555 3.80 -25.53 -18.50
CA ASP A 555 3.95 -25.38 -19.93
C ASP A 555 4.99 -24.31 -20.25
N PHE A 556 6.02 -24.70 -21.01
CA PHE A 556 6.92 -23.73 -21.62
C PHE A 556 6.29 -23.14 -22.87
N GLN A 557 6.06 -21.82 -22.89
CA GLN A 557 5.37 -21.17 -23.99
C GLN A 557 6.32 -20.65 -25.07
N LYS A 558 7.35 -19.89 -24.69
CA LYS A 558 8.20 -19.18 -25.67
C LYS A 558 9.56 -18.79 -25.08
N ARG A 559 10.62 -18.89 -25.91
CA ARG A 559 11.93 -18.25 -25.67
C ARG A 559 12.07 -17.01 -26.54
N THR A 560 12.54 -15.94 -25.95
CA THR A 560 13.12 -14.77 -26.64
C THR A 560 14.56 -14.60 -26.16
N ARG A 561 15.34 -13.74 -26.83
CA ARG A 561 16.73 -13.46 -26.45
C ARG A 561 16.85 -12.90 -25.01
N LEU A 562 15.79 -12.26 -24.51
CA LEU A 562 15.76 -11.59 -23.21
C LEU A 562 14.85 -12.27 -22.17
N SER A 563 13.95 -13.18 -22.59
CA SER A 563 12.94 -13.74 -21.69
C SER A 563 12.48 -15.15 -22.07
N GLN A 564 12.25 -15.99 -21.06
CA GLN A 564 11.60 -17.29 -21.16
C GLN A 564 10.22 -17.23 -20.49
N ARG A 565 9.17 -17.61 -21.21
CA ARG A 565 7.79 -17.61 -20.69
C ARG A 565 7.33 -19.01 -20.30
N TYR A 566 6.85 -19.13 -19.06
CA TYR A 566 6.28 -20.35 -18.49
C TYR A 566 4.85 -20.10 -18.00
N CYS A 567 3.99 -21.11 -18.15
CA CYS A 567 2.66 -21.13 -17.54
C CYS A 567 2.62 -22.27 -16.51
N VAL A 568 2.29 -21.97 -15.25
CA VAL A 568 2.09 -22.97 -14.20
C VAL A 568 0.61 -22.99 -13.85
N ARG A 569 -0.04 -24.15 -13.97
CA ARG A 569 -1.43 -24.33 -13.59
C ARG A 569 -1.53 -25.21 -12.35
N TRP A 570 -2.25 -24.73 -11.35
CA TRP A 570 -2.59 -25.48 -10.15
C TRP A 570 -4.04 -25.97 -10.26
N GLN A 571 -4.27 -27.26 -10.16
CA GLN A 571 -5.60 -27.86 -10.24
C GLN A 571 -5.88 -28.68 -8.98
N ALA A 572 -7.05 -28.50 -8.37
CA ALA A 572 -7.45 -29.34 -7.25
C ALA A 572 -7.76 -30.74 -7.80
N VAL A 573 -7.13 -31.76 -7.24
CA VAL A 573 -7.47 -33.16 -7.55
C VAL A 573 -8.66 -33.51 -6.67
N SER A 574 -9.76 -33.93 -7.32
CA SER A 574 -11.03 -34.26 -6.67
C SER A 574 -10.93 -35.51 -5.80
#